data_AF-A0A350I8Y9-F1
#
_entry.id   AF-A0A350I8Y9-F1
#
_cell.length_a   1.000
_cell.length_b   1.000
_cell.length_c   1.000
_cell.angle_alpha   90.00
_cell.angle_beta   90.00
_cell.angle_gamma   90.00
#
_symmetry.space_group_name_H-M   'P 1'
#
loop_
_entity.id
_entity.type
_entity.pdbx_description
1 polymer ?
#
loop_
_entity_poly.entity_id
_entity_poly.type
_entity_poly.pdbx_seq_one_letter_code
_entity_poly.pdbx_strand_id
1 'polypeptide(L)' 'MSKNVIKGRLVVNEDVLVEVPLYNKEMVDLAVSKDDGAWDQLCELIISQGFIDLRGNIHVDQLVIDGKERVFH' A
#
# COMPACT_ATOMS: atom_id res chain seq x y z
N MET A 1 9.89 10.77 -11.83
CA MET A 1 8.75 9.84 -11.73
C MET A 1 8.15 10.03 -10.35
N SER A 2 6.86 10.30 -10.26
CA SER A 2 6.19 10.47 -8.97
C SER A 2 6.23 9.15 -8.21
N LYS A 3 6.64 9.18 -6.93
CA LYS A 3 6.83 7.98 -6.12
C LYS A 3 5.48 7.57 -5.54
N ASN A 4 4.83 6.57 -6.13
CA ASN A 4 3.58 6.02 -5.62
C ASN A 4 3.91 4.98 -4.54
N VAL A 5 3.49 5.22 -3.30
CA VAL A 5 3.81 4.35 -2.17
C VAL A 5 2.64 4.25 -1.19
N ILE A 6 2.52 3.11 -0.52
CA ILE A 6 1.77 2.96 0.73
C ILE A 6 2.77 3.25 1.86
N LYS A 7 2.44 4.18 2.75
CA LYS A 7 3.21 4.42 3.96
C LYS A 7 2.47 3.84 5.16
N GLY A 8 3.22 3.21 6.04
CA GLY A 8 2.66 2.64 7.25
C GLY A 8 3.71 2.28 8.28
N ARG A 9 3.28 1.50 9.26
CA ARG A 9 4.09 0.98 10.37
C ARG A 9 3.93 -0.52 10.47
N LEU A 10 5.00 -1.24 10.83
CA LEU A 10 4.89 -2.67 11.09
C LEU A 10 4.00 -2.92 12.31
N VAL A 11 3.09 -3.89 12.21
CA VAL A 11 2.22 -4.30 13.33
C VAL A 11 3.04 -4.88 14.48
N VAL A 12 4.13 -5.60 14.16
CA VAL A 12 5.01 -6.22 15.16
C VAL A 12 5.92 -5.22 15.87
N ASN A 13 6.11 -4.03 15.29
CA ASN A 13 6.90 -2.95 15.87
C ASN A 13 6.50 -1.61 15.21
N GLU A 14 5.62 -0.87 15.89
CA GLU A 14 5.05 0.37 15.34
C GLU A 14 6.07 1.51 15.18
N ASP A 15 7.26 1.41 15.78
CA ASP A 15 8.32 2.40 15.58
C ASP A 15 9.01 2.27 14.20
N VAL A 16 8.77 1.17 13.49
CA VAL A 16 9.34 0.91 12.16
C VAL A 16 8.41 1.41 11.08
N LEU A 17 8.79 2.52 10.45
CA LEU A 17 8.15 3.05 9.25
C LEU A 17 8.49 2.21 8.02
N VAL A 18 7.48 1.93 7.21
CA VAL A 18 7.60 1.18 5.96
C VAL A 18 7.02 1.98 4.80
N GLU A 19 7.68 1.90 3.65
CA GLU A 19 7.16 2.37 2.37
C GLU A 19 7.05 1.17 1.42
N VAL A 20 5.83 0.87 0.97
CA VAL A 20 5.58 -0.18 -0.01
C VAL A 20 5.34 0.47 -1.37
N PRO A 21 6.25 0.27 -2.34
CA PRO A 21 6.13 0.88 -3.66
C PRO A 21 5.01 0.29 -4.50
N LEU A 22 4.28 1.16 -5.19
CA LEU A 22 3.26 0.82 -6.18
C LEU A 22 3.84 1.05 -7.57
N TYR A 23 4.39 -0.01 -8.17
CA TYR A 23 5.23 0.11 -9.37
C TYR A 23 4.48 0.30 -10.67
N ASN A 24 3.20 -0.09 -10.72
CA ASN A 24 2.41 -0.05 -11.93
C ASN A 24 1.06 0.64 -11.69
N LYS A 25 0.38 0.98 -12.79
CA LYS A 25 -0.90 1.67 -12.75
C LYS A 25 -1.99 0.83 -12.07
N GLU A 26 -2.01 -0.47 -12.29
CA GLU A 26 -2.98 -1.38 -11.69
C GLU A 26 -2.94 -1.34 -10.15
N MET A 27 -1.75 -1.37 -9.56
CA MET A 27 -1.55 -1.24 -8.11
C MET A 27 -2.05 0.11 -7.58
N VAL A 28 -1.84 1.18 -8.33
CA VAL A 28 -2.34 2.52 -7.96
C VAL A 28 -3.86 2.56 -8.04
N ASP A 29 -4.45 2.05 -9.12
CA ASP A 29 -5.88 2.02 -9.33
C ASP A 29 -6.59 1.19 -8.24
N LEU A 30 -6.00 0.05 -7.84
CA LEU A 30 -6.49 -0.78 -6.73
C LEU A 30 -6.34 -0.08 -5.37
N ALA A 31 -5.20 0.59 -5.11
CA ALA A 31 -4.96 1.28 -3.84
C ALA A 31 -5.95 2.42 -3.57
N VAL A 32 -6.43 3.08 -4.62
CA VAL A 32 -7.41 4.19 -4.49
C VAL A 32 -8.85 3.77 -4.73
N SER A 33 -9.08 2.50 -5.07
CA SER A 33 -10.43 1.99 -5.32
C SER A 33 -11.23 1.89 -4.02
N LYS A 34 -12.53 2.14 -4.14
CA LYS A 34 -13.50 1.97 -3.06
C LYS A 34 -14.23 0.63 -3.13
N ASP A 35 -13.92 -0.19 -4.12
CA ASP A 35 -14.59 -1.45 -4.34
C ASP A 35 -14.18 -2.47 -3.29
N ASP A 36 -15.16 -3.20 -2.77
CA ASP A 36 -14.92 -4.29 -1.84
C ASP A 36 -14.06 -5.37 -2.52
N GLY A 37 -12.87 -5.62 -1.96
CA GLY A 37 -11.90 -6.59 -2.47
C GLY A 37 -10.73 -6.00 -3.28
N ALA A 38 -10.75 -4.69 -3.61
CA ALA A 38 -9.61 -4.06 -4.28
C ALA A 38 -8.34 -4.09 -3.42
N TRP A 39 -8.50 -3.96 -2.09
CA TRP A 39 -7.41 -4.10 -1.14
C TRP A 39 -6.80 -5.51 -1.12
N ASP A 40 -7.63 -6.54 -1.14
CA ASP A 40 -7.16 -7.92 -1.17
C ASP A 40 -6.40 -8.20 -2.47
N GLN A 41 -6.94 -7.78 -3.61
CA GLN A 41 -6.27 -7.91 -4.91
C GLN A 41 -4.92 -7.18 -4.93
N LEU A 42 -4.84 -5.98 -4.34
CA LEU A 42 -3.59 -5.25 -4.21
C LEU A 42 -2.57 -6.04 -3.37
N CYS A 43 -3.00 -6.61 -2.24
CA CYS A 43 -2.12 -7.41 -1.39
C CYS A 43 -1.61 -8.65 -2.12
N GLU A 44 -2.46 -9.36 -2.87
CA GLU A 44 -2.03 -10.49 -3.70
C GLU A 44 -0.99 -10.08 -4.75
N LEU A 45 -1.18 -8.94 -5.41
CA LEU A 45 -0.21 -8.41 -6.38
C LEU A 45 1.12 -8.04 -5.71
N ILE A 46 1.09 -7.43 -4.52
CA ILE A 46 2.28 -7.08 -3.76
C ILE A 46 3.06 -8.35 -3.36
N ILE A 47 2.36 -9.38 -2.87
CA ILE A 47 2.96 -10.69 -2.55
C ILE A 47 3.58 -11.33 -3.80
N SER A 48 2.90 -11.27 -4.95
CA SER A 48 3.40 -11.85 -6.21
C SER A 48 4.71 -11.23 -6.68
N GLN A 49 5.03 -10.01 -6.21
CA GLN A 49 6.28 -9.30 -6.48
C GLN A 49 7.38 -9.57 -5.44
N GLY A 50 7.15 -10.49 -4.50
CA GLY A 50 8.11 -10.90 -3.47
C GLY A 50 8.10 -10.03 -2.21
N PHE A 51 7.11 -9.15 -2.05
CA PHE A 51 6.91 -8.40 -0.81
C PHE A 51 6.09 -9.22 0.19
N ILE A 52 6.07 -8.75 1.43
CA ILE A 52 5.21 -9.31 2.47
C ILE A 52 3.74 -8.98 2.20
N ASP A 53 2.85 -9.84 2.69
CA ASP A 53 1.42 -9.52 2.74
C ASP A 53 1.21 -8.32 3.67
N LEU A 54 0.53 -7.28 3.19
CA LEU A 54 0.26 -6.09 4.01
C LEU A 54 -0.81 -6.36 5.07
N ARG A 55 -1.74 -7.29 4.79
CA ARG A 55 -2.86 -7.62 5.66
C ARG A 55 -2.34 -8.15 6.99
N GLY A 56 -2.65 -7.44 8.07
CA GLY A 56 -2.24 -7.81 9.43
C GLY A 56 -0.75 -7.65 9.74
N ASN A 57 0.09 -7.21 8.78
CA ASN A 57 1.51 -6.96 9.01
C ASN A 57 1.86 -5.47 9.00
N ILE A 58 1.04 -4.63 8.35
CA ILE A 58 1.27 -3.19 8.25
C ILE A 58 0.00 -2.41 8.64
N HIS A 59 0.16 -1.48 9.58
CA HIS A 59 -0.80 -0.40 9.81
C HIS A 59 -0.58 0.68 8.76
N VAL A 60 -1.53 0.84 7.84
CA VAL A 60 -1.43 1.87 6.80
C VAL A 60 -1.74 3.23 7.38
N ASP A 61 -0.80 4.16 7.28
CA ASP A 61 -0.98 5.55 7.73
C ASP A 61 -1.52 6.42 6.59
N GLN A 62 -0.98 6.26 5.38
CA GLN A 62 -1.37 7.06 4.22
C GLN A 62 -0.95 6.44 2.88
N LEU A 63 -1.63 6.87 1.82
CA LEU A 63 -1.19 6.64 0.44
C LEU A 63 -0.52 7.90 -0.10
N VAL A 64 0.61 7.75 -0.78
CA VAL A 64 1.22 8.83 -1.57
C VAL A 64 1.05 8.48 -3.03
N ILE A 65 0.18 9.20 -3.74
CA ILE A 65 -0.09 8.99 -5.16
C ILE A 65 0.22 10.28 -5.92
N ASP A 66 1.07 10.20 -6.92
CA ASP A 66 1.59 11.32 -7.70
C ASP A 66 2.20 12.43 -6.81
N GLY A 67 2.86 12.02 -5.73
CA GLY A 67 3.46 12.93 -4.75
C GLY A 67 2.47 13.64 -3.83
N LYS A 68 1.18 13.30 -3.90
CA LYS A 68 0.14 13.83 -3.02
C LYS A 68 -0.24 12.79 -1.97
N GLU A 69 -0.22 13.21 -0.71
CA GLU A 69 -0.73 12.43 0.41
C GLU A 69 -2.25 12.31 0.32
N ARG A 70 -2.74 11.09 0.52
CA ARG A 70 -4.15 10.72 0.52
C ARG A 70 -4.43 9.86 1.74
N VAL A 71 -5.58 10.11 2.34
CA VAL A 71 -6.10 9.27 3.41
C VAL A 71 -6.38 7.89 2.83
N PHE A 72 -5.78 6.87 3.43
CA PHE A 72 -6.17 5.48 3.21
C PHE A 72 -7.47 5.26 3.98
N HIS A 73 -8.44 4.59 3.35
CA HIS A 73 -9.82 4.43 3.80
C HIS A 73 -10.00 4.24 5.31
#